data_AF-A0A453HNY1-F1
#
_entry.id   AF-A0A453HNY1-F1
#
_cell.length_a   1.000
_cell.length_b   1.000
_cell.length_c   1.000
_cell.angle_alpha   90.00
_cell.angle_beta   90.00
_cell.angle_gamma   90.00
#
_symmetry.space_group_name_H-M   'P 1'
#
loop_
_entity.id
_entity.type
_entity.pdbx_description
1 polymer ?
#
loop_
_entity_poly.entity_id
_entity_poly.type
_entity_poly.pdbx_seq_one_letter_code
_entity_poly.pdbx_strand_id
1 'polypeptide(L)'
;MASPPPPLLLTLVWAAALLWCGGCDARFVVEKNSLRVTAPEALKGAYECAIGNFGVPQYGGTMVGVVAYPKANRKACKGFDDFDVSFKARPGALPTFLLVDRGGEGT
;
A
#
# COMPACT_ATOMS: atom_id res chain seq x y z
N MET A 1 -9.98 49.45 38.52
CA MET A 1 -10.19 48.00 38.33
C MET A 1 -9.70 47.64 36.93
N ALA A 2 -8.48 47.11 36.82
CA ALA A 2 -7.94 46.67 35.54
C ALA A 2 -8.43 45.24 35.26
N SER A 3 -9.24 45.06 34.22
CA SER A 3 -9.66 43.76 33.72
C SER A 3 -8.43 42.96 33.25
N PRO A 4 -8.32 41.65 33.54
CA PRO A 4 -7.14 40.87 33.19
C PRO A 4 -7.10 40.62 31.67
N PRO A 5 -5.91 40.43 31.05
CA PRO A 5 -5.78 40.29 29.60
C PRO A 5 -6.09 38.85 29.14
N PRO A 6 -7.18 38.60 28.38
CA PRO A 6 -7.51 37.23 27.97
C PRO A 6 -6.98 36.72 26.61
N PRO A 7 -6.31 37.48 25.70
CA PRO A 7 -6.00 36.92 24.38
C PRO A 7 -4.67 36.18 24.33
N LEU A 8 -3.65 36.58 25.11
CA LEU A 8 -2.27 36.13 24.91
C LEU A 8 -2.05 34.67 25.33
N LEU A 9 -2.60 34.25 26.47
CA LEU A 9 -2.47 32.88 26.94
C LEU A 9 -3.20 31.91 26.00
N LEU A 10 -4.37 32.30 25.50
CA LEU A 10 -5.14 31.50 24.56
C LEU A 10 -4.40 31.36 23.22
N THR A 11 -3.85 32.45 22.69
CA THR A 11 -3.08 32.42 21.44
C THR A 11 -1.80 31.59 21.57
N LEU A 12 -1.13 31.64 22.73
CA LEU A 12 0.06 30.83 23.00
C LEU A 12 -0.27 29.34 23.09
N VAL A 13 -1.40 28.98 23.70
CA VAL A 13 -1.87 27.59 23.77
C VAL A 13 -2.22 27.06 22.38
N TRP A 14 -2.92 27.86 21.55
CA TRP A 14 -3.22 27.47 20.17
C TRP A 14 -1.98 27.37 19.28
N ALA A 15 -1.03 28.28 19.42
CA ALA A 15 0.25 28.22 18.71
C ALA A 15 1.05 26.98 19.10
N ALA A 16 1.10 26.65 20.40
CA ALA A 16 1.75 25.44 20.89
C ALA A 16 1.07 24.15 20.39
N ALA A 17 -0.26 24.12 20.33
CA ALA A 17 -1.02 22.99 19.81
C ALA A 17 -0.76 22.75 18.31
N LEU A 18 -0.67 23.81 17.51
CA LEU A 18 -0.32 23.72 16.10
C LEU A 18 1.13 23.26 15.88
N LEU A 19 2.06 23.67 16.75
CA LEU A 19 3.46 23.20 16.73
C LEU A 19 3.59 21.73 17.14
N TRP A 20 2.70 21.23 18.00
CA TRP A 20 2.68 19.82 18.44
C TRP A 20 2.03 18.89 17.41
N CYS A 21 1.32 19.45 16.43
CA CYS A 21 0.78 18.73 15.28
C CYS A 21 1.90 18.48 14.25
N GLY A 22 2.97 17.82 14.68
CA GLY A 22 4.00 17.32 13.77
C GLY A 22 3.38 16.31 12.82
N GLY A 23 3.47 16.57 11.52
CA GLY A 23 3.00 15.63 10.50
C GLY A 23 3.66 14.27 10.70
N CYS A 24 2.86 13.22 10.82
CA CYS A 24 3.35 11.85 10.82
C CYS A 24 3.64 11.46 9.36
N ASP A 25 4.86 11.75 8.90
CA ASP A 25 5.32 11.27 7.59
C ASP A 25 5.71 9.79 7.70
N ALA A 26 4.76 8.89 7.44
CA ALA A 26 5.06 7.49 7.20
C ALA A 26 5.68 7.36 5.80
N ARG A 27 7.00 7.43 5.72
CA ARG A 27 7.74 7.12 4.49
C ARG A 27 7.88 5.62 4.36
N PHE A 28 7.36 5.05 3.27
CA PHE A 28 7.74 3.71 2.85
C PHE A 28 9.21 3.76 2.45
N VAL A 29 10.09 3.26 3.32
CA VAL A 29 11.47 2.95 2.96
C VAL A 29 11.41 1.72 2.07
N VAL A 30 11.37 1.98 0.77
CA VAL A 30 11.29 0.94 -0.24
C VAL A 30 12.67 0.35 -0.43
N GLU A 31 12.87 -0.89 0.02
CA GLU A 31 14.02 -1.68 -0.39
C GLU A 31 13.83 -2.04 -1.88
N LYS A 32 14.78 -1.61 -2.72
CA LYS A 32 14.78 -1.97 -4.14
C LYS A 32 15.01 -3.47 -4.25
N ASN A 33 14.03 -4.19 -4.78
CA ASN A 33 14.16 -5.61 -5.07
C ASN A 33 13.76 -5.88 -6.53
N SER A 34 14.12 -7.05 -7.04
CA SER A 34 13.84 -7.47 -8.40
C SER A 34 12.59 -8.35 -8.46
N LEU A 35 11.62 -7.98 -9.31
CA LEU A 35 10.55 -8.85 -9.75
C LEU A 35 10.92 -9.41 -11.13
N ARG A 36 10.86 -10.72 -11.31
CA ARG A 36 11.22 -11.37 -12.57
C ARG A 36 9.99 -11.94 -13.26
N VAL A 37 9.73 -11.49 -14.48
CA VAL A 37 8.72 -12.07 -15.36
C VAL A 37 9.39 -13.16 -16.19
N THR A 38 8.85 -14.38 -16.14
CA THR A 38 9.39 -15.55 -16.83
C THR A 38 8.67 -15.84 -18.15
N ALA A 39 7.42 -15.40 -18.30
CA ALA A 39 6.60 -15.57 -19.50
C ALA A 39 5.45 -14.52 -19.54
N PRO A 40 4.88 -14.22 -20.72
CA PRO A 40 5.31 -14.65 -22.07
C PRO A 40 6.64 -14.00 -22.48
N GLU A 41 7.29 -14.51 -23.53
CA GLU A 41 8.64 -14.06 -23.94
C GLU A 41 8.73 -12.55 -24.20
N ALA A 42 7.64 -11.94 -24.71
CA ALA A 42 7.56 -10.50 -24.97
C ALA A 42 7.72 -9.61 -23.72
N LEU A 43 7.40 -10.14 -22.53
CA LEU A 43 7.46 -9.41 -21.25
C LEU A 43 8.51 -9.99 -20.31
N LYS A 44 9.31 -10.96 -20.78
CA LYS A 44 10.28 -11.65 -19.94
C LYS A 44 11.43 -10.71 -19.60
N GLY A 45 11.76 -10.63 -18.32
CA GLY A 45 12.78 -9.70 -17.85
C GLY A 45 12.82 -9.59 -16.33
N ALA A 46 13.83 -8.87 -15.84
CA ALA A 46 13.89 -8.42 -14.45
C ALA A 46 13.48 -6.95 -14.38
N TYR A 47 12.60 -6.63 -13.45
CA TYR A 47 12.02 -5.32 -13.24
C TYR A 47 12.28 -4.85 -11.82
N GLU A 48 12.48 -3.55 -11.63
CA GLU A 48 12.55 -2.97 -10.30
C GLU A 48 11.17 -2.99 -9.66
N CYS A 49 11.10 -3.35 -8.38
CA CYS A 49 9.88 -3.29 -7.61
C CYS A 49 10.14 -2.84 -6.17
N ALA A 50 9.08 -2.32 -5.57
CA ALA A 50 9.03 -2.01 -4.15
C ALA A 50 8.41 -3.19 -3.41
N ILE A 51 9.15 -3.84 -2.51
CA ILE A 51 8.62 -4.93 -1.68
C ILE A 51 8.36 -4.39 -0.28
N GLY A 52 7.13 -4.58 0.21
CA GLY A 52 6.79 -4.28 1.60
C GLY A 52 7.49 -5.24 2.55
N ASN A 53 7.96 -4.73 3.69
CA ASN A 53 8.58 -5.52 4.76
C ASN A 53 7.56 -6.29 5.62
N PHE A 54 6.34 -6.50 5.10
CA PHE A 54 5.24 -7.17 5.74
C PHE A 54 4.72 -8.29 4.83
N GLY A 55 4.15 -9.35 5.41
CA GLY A 55 3.66 -10.50 4.65
C GLY A 55 4.75 -11.37 4.01
N VAL A 56 6.03 -11.06 4.26
CA VAL A 56 7.20 -11.85 3.85
C VAL A 56 7.88 -12.45 5.08
N PRO A 57 8.48 -13.65 4.99
CA PRO A 57 9.23 -14.25 6.10
C PRO A 57 10.50 -13.42 6.43
N GLN A 58 11.01 -13.56 7.65
CA GLN A 58 12.26 -12.89 8.08
C GLN A 58 13.54 -13.50 7.48
N TYR A 59 13.40 -14.55 6.67
CA TYR A 59 14.49 -15.20 5.96
C TYR A 59 14.27 -15.05 4.45
N GLY A 60 15.36 -15.10 3.68
CA GLY A 60 15.31 -14.99 2.22
C GLY A 60 14.51 -16.12 1.57
N GLY A 61 13.80 -15.80 0.48
CA GLY A 61 13.02 -16.78 -0.27
C GLY A 61 12.58 -16.25 -1.63
N THR A 62 11.99 -17.12 -2.43
CA THR A 62 11.41 -16.76 -3.73
C THR A 62 10.04 -17.40 -3.87
N MET A 63 9.06 -16.62 -4.35
CA MET A 63 7.73 -17.11 -4.68
C MET A 63 7.54 -17.06 -6.19
N VAL A 64 7.09 -18.16 -6.78
CA VAL A 64 6.76 -18.26 -8.20
C VAL A 64 5.26 -18.46 -8.32
N GLY A 65 4.64 -17.77 -9.27
CA GLY A 65 3.19 -17.68 -9.37
C GLY A 65 2.75 -17.15 -10.73
N VAL A 66 1.44 -17.08 -10.94
CA VAL A 66 0.80 -16.52 -12.13
C VAL A 66 0.14 -15.20 -11.81
N VAL A 67 0.14 -14.27 -12.76
CA VAL A 67 -0.50 -12.96 -12.58
C VAL A 67 -1.95 -13.01 -13.04
N ALA A 68 -2.87 -12.52 -12.23
CA ALA A 68 -4.27 -12.30 -12.59
C ALA A 68 -4.63 -10.82 -12.45
N TYR A 69 -5.34 -10.27 -13.44
CA TYR A 69 -5.91 -8.93 -13.35
C TYR A 69 -7.43 -9.04 -13.14
N PRO A 70 -7.98 -8.48 -12.06
CA PRO A 70 -9.38 -8.65 -11.70
C PRO A 70 -10.30 -7.91 -12.67
N LYS A 71 -11.43 -8.53 -13.02
CA LYS A 71 -12.42 -7.92 -13.94
C LYS A 71 -13.17 -6.76 -13.28
N ALA A 72 -13.47 -6.86 -11.99
CA ALA A 72 -14.11 -5.86 -11.16
C ALA A 72 -13.24 -5.57 -9.92
N ASN A 73 -13.48 -4.44 -9.24
CA ASN A 73 -12.71 -4.04 -8.05
C ASN A 73 -11.19 -3.97 -8.29
N ARG A 74 -10.76 -3.40 -9.42
CA ARG A 74 -9.35 -3.32 -9.83
C ARG A 74 -8.46 -2.55 -8.88
N LYS A 75 -9.02 -1.58 -8.14
CA LYS A 75 -8.34 -0.84 -7.07
C LYS A 75 -8.28 -1.60 -5.75
N ALA A 76 -8.94 -2.76 -5.65
CA ALA A 76 -9.05 -3.58 -4.45
C ALA A 76 -9.54 -2.83 -3.18
N CYS A 77 -10.35 -1.78 -3.34
CA CYS A 77 -10.84 -0.98 -2.22
C CYS A 77 -12.06 -1.57 -1.51
N LYS A 78 -12.67 -2.62 -2.09
CA LYS A 78 -13.79 -3.39 -1.51
C LYS A 78 -13.41 -4.86 -1.36
N GLY A 79 -14.20 -5.64 -0.62
CA GLY A 79 -14.02 -7.09 -0.57
C GLY A 79 -14.27 -7.71 -1.95
N PHE A 80 -13.50 -8.73 -2.34
CA PHE A 80 -13.74 -9.43 -3.61
C PHE A 80 -14.95 -10.38 -3.57
N ASP A 81 -15.40 -10.77 -2.37
CA ASP A 81 -16.61 -11.57 -2.17
C ASP A 81 -17.88 -10.82 -2.65
N ASP A 82 -17.88 -9.48 -2.59
CA ASP A 82 -18.96 -8.63 -3.10
C ASP A 82 -19.12 -8.71 -4.64
N PHE A 83 -18.14 -9.27 -5.34
CA PHE A 83 -18.07 -9.36 -6.80
C PHE A 83 -18.12 -10.80 -7.31
N ASP A 84 -18.33 -11.78 -6.43
CA ASP A 84 -18.31 -13.21 -6.74
C ASP A 84 -16.99 -13.65 -7.44
N VAL A 85 -15.85 -13.09 -6.99
CA VAL A 85 -14.52 -13.40 -7.53
C VAL A 85 -13.62 -13.99 -6.45
N SER A 86 -12.98 -15.13 -6.76
CA SER A 86 -11.98 -15.76 -5.90
C SER A 86 -10.64 -15.95 -6.62
N PHE A 87 -9.55 -15.66 -5.91
CA PHE A 87 -8.17 -15.86 -6.40
C PHE A 87 -7.44 -16.97 -5.66
N LYS A 88 -8.18 -17.83 -4.94
CA LYS A 88 -7.58 -19.00 -4.29
C LYS A 88 -7.07 -19.96 -5.36
N ALA A 89 -5.76 -20.22 -5.33
CA ALA A 89 -5.15 -21.21 -6.22
C ALA A 89 -5.70 -22.60 -5.89
N ARG A 90 -5.92 -23.42 -6.93
CA ARG A 90 -6.27 -24.83 -6.75
C ARG A 90 -5.08 -25.59 -6.17
N PRO A 91 -5.29 -26.63 -5.35
CA PRO A 91 -4.19 -27.49 -4.91
C PRO A 91 -3.36 -27.98 -6.09
N GLY A 92 -2.03 -27.84 -5.99
CA GLY A 92 -1.09 -28.21 -7.06
C GLY A 92 -0.92 -27.17 -8.18
N ALA A 93 -1.72 -26.10 -8.20
CA ALA A 93 -1.52 -24.97 -9.11
C ALA A 93 -0.52 -23.96 -8.52
N LEU A 94 0.05 -23.13 -9.40
CA LEU A 94 0.86 -21.99 -8.98
C LEU A 94 0.02 -20.97 -8.18
N PRO A 95 0.57 -20.36 -7.12
CA PRO A 95 -0.03 -19.22 -6.45
C PRO A 95 -0.43 -18.10 -7.42
N THR A 96 -1.49 -17.37 -7.10
CA THR A 96 -1.96 -16.24 -7.90
C THR A 96 -1.43 -14.93 -7.32
N PHE A 97 -0.68 -14.18 -8.10
CA PHE A 97 -0.34 -12.78 -7.86
C PHE A 97 -1.44 -11.89 -8.46
N LEU A 98 -2.10 -11.11 -7.63
CA LEU A 98 -3.15 -10.19 -8.08
C LEU A 98 -2.53 -8.86 -8.50
N LEU A 99 -2.67 -8.49 -9.77
CA LEU A 99 -2.30 -7.16 -10.26
C LEU A 99 -3.45 -6.19 -9.99
N VAL A 100 -3.18 -5.12 -9.23
CA VAL A 100 -4.18 -4.13 -8.83
C VAL A 100 -3.73 -2.74 -9.24
N ASP A 101 -4.71 -1.89 -9.53
CA ASP A 101 -4.47 -0.51 -9.91
C ASP A 101 -4.25 0.35 -8.67
N ARG A 102 -3.32 1.30 -8.78
CA ARG A 102 -3.11 2.30 -7.75
C ARG A 102 -4.38 3.13 -7.55
N GLY A 103 -4.71 3.43 -6.29
CA GLY A 103 -5.83 4.31 -5.94
C GLY A 103 -5.70 5.74 -6.50
N GLY A 104 -6.84 6.40 -6.66
CA GLY A 104 -6.98 7.76 -7.20
C GLY A 104 -8.46 8.11 -7.43
N GLU A 105 -8.77 9.39 -7.56
CA GLU A 105 -10.14 9.90 -7.67
C GLU A 105 -10.85 9.34 -8.92
N GLY A 106 -12.03 8.75 -8.72
CA GLY A 106 -12.77 8.03 -9.75
C GLY A 106 -13.60 6.93 -9.08
N THR A 107 -14.84 7.34 -8.80
CA THR A 107 -16.03 6.58 -8.36
C THR A 107 -16.02 5.09 -8.62
#